data_AF-A0A1S2Z8J2-F1
#
_entry.id   AF-A0A1S2Z8J2-F1
#
_cell.length_a   1.000
_cell.length_b   1.000
_cell.length_c   1.000
_cell.angle_alpha   90.00
_cell.angle_beta   90.00
_cell.angle_gamma   90.00
#
_symmetry.space_group_name_H-M   'P 1'
#
loop_
_entity.id
_entity.type
_entity.pdbx_description
1 polymer ?
#
loop_
_entity_poly.entity_id
_entity_poly.type
_entity_poly.pdbx_seq_one_letter_code
_entity_poly.pdbx_strand_id
1 'polypeptide(L)'
;MDPNNSKELNKFFWELIEDEFVDNTDEELLMSMFERQQQSNSSTRHMRRRTVIHRNREEGHTRLYNDYFSENPIYTSAQFRRRFRMHRHVFLRIVTTLGNHDEYFQMKVDATGKTGLSPLQKCTAAIRILAYGSPSDSVDEYVRIGENTAI
;
A
#
# COMPACT_ATOMS: atom_id res chain seq x y z
N MET A 1 -28.42 -15.72 2.11
CA MET A 1 -26.97 -15.47 1.87
C MET A 1 -26.30 -15.84 3.16
N ASP A 2 -25.80 -17.07 3.24
CA ASP A 2 -25.37 -17.68 4.50
C ASP A 2 -23.97 -17.19 4.89
N PRO A 3 -23.77 -16.70 6.13
CA PRO A 3 -22.50 -16.15 6.60
C PRO A 3 -21.41 -17.21 6.88
N ASN A 4 -21.68 -18.49 6.58
CA ASN A 4 -20.74 -19.58 6.80
C ASN A 4 -19.76 -19.81 5.64
N ASN A 5 -20.02 -19.32 4.42
CA ASN A 5 -19.14 -19.58 3.28
C ASN A 5 -17.82 -18.78 3.32
N SER A 6 -17.81 -17.62 3.98
CA SER A 6 -16.59 -16.78 4.09
C SER A 6 -15.60 -17.31 5.13
N LYS A 7 -16.08 -18.05 6.14
CA LYS A 7 -15.22 -18.64 7.18
C LYS A 7 -14.52 -19.90 6.68
N GLU A 8 -15.21 -20.71 5.90
CA GLU A 8 -14.64 -21.92 5.28
C GLU A 8 -13.56 -21.59 4.25
N LEU A 9 -13.76 -20.54 3.45
CA LEU A 9 -12.76 -20.08 2.47
C LEU A 9 -11.51 -19.51 3.13
N ASN A 10 -11.66 -18.79 4.25
CA ASN A 10 -10.51 -18.29 5.02
C ASN A 10 -9.74 -19.42 5.70
N LYS A 11 -10.44 -20.46 6.18
CA LYS A 11 -9.81 -21.63 6.78
C LYS A 11 -8.98 -22.40 5.74
N PHE A 12 -9.54 -22.63 4.55
CA PHE A 12 -8.84 -23.27 3.44
C PHE A 12 -7.60 -22.49 2.97
N PHE A 13 -7.65 -21.16 3.04
CA PHE A 13 -6.54 -20.29 2.66
C PHE A 13 -5.37 -20.35 3.63
N TRP A 14 -5.63 -20.49 4.94
CA TRP A 14 -4.58 -20.67 5.96
C TRP A 14 -4.01 -22.10 5.93
N GLU A 15 -4.85 -23.10 5.73
CA GLU A 15 -4.44 -24.51 5.62
C GLU A 15 -3.50 -24.75 4.43
N LEU A 16 -3.73 -24.05 3.31
CA LEU A 16 -2.85 -24.08 2.12
C LEU A 16 -1.48 -23.39 2.35
N ILE A 17 -1.42 -22.42 3.28
CA ILE A 17 -0.17 -21.72 3.64
C ILE A 17 0.64 -22.52 4.66
N GLU A 18 -0.02 -23.28 5.53
CA GLU A 18 0.64 -24.07 6.58
C GLU A 18 1.28 -25.36 6.06
N ASP A 19 0.73 -25.99 5.01
CA ASP A 19 1.27 -27.24 4.44
C ASP A 19 2.56 -27.06 3.60
N GLU A 20 2.91 -25.83 3.20
CA GLU A 20 4.08 -25.55 2.34
C GLU A 20 5.34 -25.14 3.12
N PHE A 21 5.28 -25.05 4.46
CA PHE A 21 6.40 -24.55 5.27
C PHE A 21 6.79 -25.45 6.45
N VAL A 22 7.45 -26.57 6.16
CA VAL A 22 8.33 -27.23 7.14
C VAL A 22 9.60 -27.74 6.44
N ASP A 23 10.74 -27.07 6.70
CA ASP A 23 12.02 -27.77 6.96
C ASP A 23 13.05 -26.83 7.65
N ASN A 24 12.92 -26.73 8.97
CA ASN A 24 13.98 -26.91 9.99
C ASN A 24 15.41 -26.33 9.83
N THR A 25 15.62 -25.13 9.26
CA THR A 25 16.93 -24.42 9.32
C THR A 25 16.92 -22.93 9.70
N ASP A 26 15.82 -22.38 10.23
CA ASP A 26 15.68 -20.91 10.38
C ASP A 26 15.71 -20.35 11.81
N GLU A 27 15.63 -21.18 12.87
CA GLU A 27 15.58 -20.68 14.26
C GLU A 27 16.89 -20.02 14.71
N GLU A 28 18.03 -20.60 14.34
CA GLU A 28 19.36 -20.06 14.71
C GLU A 28 19.65 -18.74 13.98
N LEU A 29 19.18 -18.61 12.74
CA LEU A 29 19.26 -17.38 11.97
C LEU A 29 18.42 -16.27 12.62
N LEU A 30 17.17 -16.59 13.00
CA LEU A 30 16.26 -15.65 13.66
C LEU A 30 16.82 -15.16 15.00
N MET A 31 17.38 -16.07 15.80
CA MET A 31 17.96 -15.74 17.10
C MET A 31 19.19 -14.83 16.94
N SER A 32 20.06 -15.09 15.95
CA SER A 32 21.22 -14.23 15.64
C SER A 32 20.82 -12.83 15.14
N MET A 33 19.66 -12.71 14.48
CA MET A 33 19.11 -11.44 14.03
C MET A 33 18.52 -10.66 15.21
N PHE A 34 17.88 -11.36 16.16
CA PHE A 34 17.31 -10.77 17.36
C PHE A 34 18.38 -10.23 18.32
N GLU A 35 19.48 -10.96 18.51
CA GLU A 35 20.60 -10.52 19.37
C GLU A 35 21.32 -9.28 18.83
N ARG A 36 21.53 -9.21 17.51
CA ARG A 36 22.11 -8.01 16.84
C ARG A 36 21.23 -6.77 17.00
N GLN A 37 19.91 -6.95 17.07
CA GLN A 37 18.97 -5.85 17.25
C GLN A 37 19.01 -5.30 18.69
N GLN A 38 19.20 -6.16 19.70
CA GLN A 38 19.30 -5.74 21.10
C GLN A 38 20.57 -4.95 21.42
N GLN A 39 21.72 -5.28 20.80
CA GLN A 39 22.95 -4.49 20.94
C GLN A 39 22.87 -3.09 20.31
N SER A 40 21.99 -2.88 19.32
CA SER A 40 21.80 -1.56 18.69
C SER A 40 20.99 -0.56 19.53
N ASN A 41 20.27 -1.03 20.55
CA ASN A 41 19.38 -0.21 21.39
C ASN A 41 20.08 0.55 22.52
N SER A 42 21.39 0.32 22.75
CA SER A 42 22.18 1.05 23.76
C SER A 42 22.80 2.35 23.22
N SER A 43 22.65 2.63 21.92
CA SER A 43 23.11 3.88 21.31
C SER A 43 21.97 4.90 21.36
N THR A 44 22.10 5.93 22.19
CA THR A 44 21.27 7.13 22.19
C THR A 44 21.25 7.76 20.80
N ARG A 45 20.29 7.34 19.96
CA ARG A 45 20.12 7.85 18.61
C ARG A 45 19.75 9.33 18.70
N HIS A 46 20.72 10.19 18.40
CA HIS A 46 20.50 11.59 18.13
C HIS A 46 19.37 11.70 17.10
N MET A 47 18.17 12.08 17.54
CA MET A 47 17.00 12.19 16.66
C MET A 47 17.24 13.36 15.70
N ARG A 48 17.86 13.07 14.56
CA ARG A 48 17.95 14.03 13.46
C ARG A 48 16.53 14.43 13.10
N ARG A 49 16.26 15.73 13.10
CA ARG A 49 14.97 16.27 12.63
C ARG A 49 14.70 15.70 11.25
N ARG A 50 13.57 15.02 11.08
CA ARG A 50 13.15 14.44 9.80
C ARG A 50 13.04 15.57 8.77
N THR A 51 13.81 15.48 7.70
CA THR A 51 13.70 16.42 6.57
C THR A 51 12.38 16.15 5.86
N VAL A 52 11.52 17.17 5.76
CA VAL A 52 10.28 17.08 5.00
C VAL A 52 10.60 17.29 3.52
N ILE A 53 10.48 16.23 2.71
CA ILE A 53 10.62 16.32 1.26
C ILE A 53 9.26 16.67 0.67
N HIS A 54 9.17 17.81 -0.03
CA HIS A 54 7.96 18.21 -0.74
C HIS A 54 7.83 17.45 -2.07
N ARG A 55 7.12 16.32 -2.03
CA ARG A 55 6.88 15.46 -3.21
C ARG A 55 5.71 15.92 -4.10
N ASN A 56 5.25 17.16 -3.99
CA ASN A 56 4.12 17.73 -4.74
C ASN A 56 2.94 16.75 -4.98
N ARG A 57 2.24 16.41 -3.88
CA ARG A 57 1.21 15.36 -3.82
C ARG A 57 0.01 15.65 -4.73
N GLU A 58 -0.35 16.91 -4.89
CA GLU A 58 -1.47 17.34 -5.72
C GLU A 58 -1.19 17.09 -7.21
N GLU A 59 -0.01 17.47 -7.69
CA GLU A 59 0.42 17.15 -9.05
C GLU A 59 0.45 15.63 -9.30
N GLY A 60 0.86 14.85 -8.28
CA GLY A 60 0.78 13.39 -8.32
C GLY A 60 -0.66 12.87 -8.51
N HIS A 61 -1.63 13.47 -7.82
CA HIS A 61 -3.04 13.14 -7.99
C HIS A 61 -3.53 13.47 -9.41
N THR A 62 -3.28 14.70 -9.87
CA THR A 62 -3.71 15.16 -11.20
C THR A 62 -3.14 14.29 -12.31
N ARG A 63 -1.84 13.95 -12.22
CA ARG A 63 -1.20 13.05 -13.19
C ARG A 63 -1.84 11.67 -13.17
N LEU A 64 -2.02 11.08 -11.99
CA LEU A 64 -2.65 9.76 -11.86
C LEU A 64 -4.07 9.73 -12.45
N TYR A 65 -4.85 10.80 -12.21
CA TYR A 65 -6.19 10.94 -12.76
C TYR A 65 -6.17 11.01 -14.28
N ASN A 66 -5.32 11.86 -14.86
CA ASN A 66 -5.19 12.02 -16.30
C ASN A 66 -4.68 10.75 -17.01
N ASP A 67 -3.83 9.97 -16.34
CA ASP A 67 -3.26 8.76 -16.90
C ASP A 67 -4.32 7.64 -17.08
N TYR A 68 -5.31 7.53 -16.18
CA TYR A 68 -6.22 6.36 -16.15
C TYR A 68 -7.71 6.66 -16.03
N PHE A 69 -8.11 7.78 -15.44
CA PHE A 69 -9.48 8.01 -14.96
C PHE A 69 -10.20 9.19 -15.62
N SER A 70 -9.47 10.06 -16.32
CA SER A 70 -10.04 11.14 -17.11
C SER A 70 -10.95 10.61 -18.23
N GLU A 71 -11.67 11.53 -18.89
CA GLU A 71 -12.52 11.20 -20.03
C GLU A 71 -11.72 10.63 -21.20
N ASN A 72 -10.52 11.19 -21.44
CA ASN A 72 -9.57 10.76 -22.45
C ASN A 72 -8.25 10.34 -21.77
N PRO A 73 -8.19 9.13 -21.17
CA PRO A 73 -7.02 8.70 -20.42
C PRO A 73 -5.85 8.35 -21.34
N ILE A 74 -4.62 8.61 -20.87
CA ILE A 74 -3.40 8.25 -21.61
C ILE A 74 -3.32 6.73 -21.82
N TYR A 75 -3.67 5.96 -20.80
CA TYR A 75 -3.62 4.50 -20.87
C TYR A 75 -4.97 3.87 -21.21
N THR A 76 -4.93 2.88 -22.09
CA THR A 76 -6.11 2.13 -22.50
C THR A 76 -6.62 1.22 -21.38
N SER A 77 -7.88 0.77 -21.50
CA SER A 77 -8.47 -0.18 -20.55
C SER A 77 -7.68 -1.49 -20.42
N ALA A 78 -7.04 -1.96 -21.50
CA ALA A 78 -6.20 -3.16 -21.46
C ALA A 78 -4.93 -2.93 -20.63
N GLN A 79 -4.29 -1.77 -20.82
CA GLN A 79 -3.13 -1.36 -20.04
C GLN A 79 -3.47 -1.13 -18.57
N PHE A 80 -4.65 -0.57 -18.27
CA PHE A 80 -5.17 -0.46 -16.91
C PHE A 80 -5.27 -1.83 -16.25
N ARG A 81 -5.94 -2.79 -16.91
CA ARG A 81 -6.12 -4.16 -16.38
C ARG A 81 -4.79 -4.86 -16.13
N ARG A 82 -3.80 -4.70 -17.02
CA ARG A 82 -2.46 -5.27 -16.81
C ARG A 82 -1.78 -4.69 -15.57
N ARG A 83 -2.01 -3.40 -15.28
CA ARG A 83 -1.38 -2.68 -14.16
C ARG A 83 -2.04 -2.91 -12.81
N PHE A 84 -3.37 -2.93 -12.78
CA PHE A 84 -4.14 -3.03 -11.54
C PHE A 84 -4.80 -4.40 -11.34
N ARG A 85 -4.62 -5.33 -12.29
CA ARG A 85 -5.17 -6.69 -12.28
C ARG A 85 -6.70 -6.76 -12.20
N MET A 86 -7.38 -5.64 -12.44
CA MET A 86 -8.85 -5.53 -12.41
C MET A 86 -9.34 -4.47 -13.39
N HIS A 87 -10.64 -4.43 -13.66
CA HIS A 87 -11.26 -3.38 -14.47
C HIS A 87 -11.37 -2.05 -13.71
N ARG A 88 -11.31 -0.93 -14.43
CA ARG A 88 -11.39 0.43 -13.87
C ARG A 88 -12.60 0.67 -12.98
N HIS A 89 -13.78 0.16 -13.35
CA HIS A 89 -14.99 0.34 -12.54
C HIS A 89 -14.90 -0.39 -11.18
N VAL A 90 -14.23 -1.55 -11.12
CA VAL A 90 -14.00 -2.28 -9.85
C VAL A 90 -13.05 -1.48 -8.97
N PHE A 91 -11.97 -0.97 -9.55
CA PHE A 91 -11.03 -0.11 -8.84
C PHE A 91 -11.73 1.12 -8.24
N LEU A 92 -12.57 1.82 -9.02
CA LEU A 92 -13.32 2.98 -8.53
C LEU A 92 -14.28 2.61 -7.40
N ARG A 93 -14.96 1.45 -7.48
CA ARG A 93 -15.80 0.96 -6.38
C ARG A 93 -15.00 0.74 -5.10
N ILE A 94 -13.79 0.18 -5.19
CA ILE A 94 -12.90 0.01 -4.03
C ILE A 94 -12.54 1.37 -3.45
N VAL A 95 -12.11 2.32 -4.28
CA VAL A 95 -11.75 3.68 -3.85
C VAL A 95 -12.91 4.37 -3.12
N THR A 96 -14.12 4.31 -3.68
CA THR A 96 -15.31 4.90 -3.05
C THR A 96 -15.67 4.20 -1.74
N THR A 97 -15.63 2.86 -1.73
CA THR A 97 -15.97 2.08 -0.53
C THR A 97 -14.98 2.39 0.60
N LEU A 98 -13.68 2.32 0.34
CA LEU A 98 -12.66 2.61 1.34
C LEU A 98 -12.68 4.07 1.80
N GLY A 99 -12.87 5.02 0.88
CA GLY A 99 -13.01 6.44 1.24
C GLY A 99 -14.21 6.73 2.15
N ASN A 100 -15.27 5.94 2.07
CA ASN A 100 -16.45 6.10 2.92
C ASN A 100 -16.35 5.37 4.26
N HIS A 101 -15.67 4.22 4.30
CA HIS A 101 -15.65 3.33 5.45
C HIS A 101 -14.41 3.46 6.34
N ASP A 102 -13.28 3.93 5.80
CA ASP A 102 -12.01 3.98 6.50
C ASP A 102 -11.43 5.40 6.50
N GLU A 103 -11.22 5.92 7.70
CA GLU A 103 -10.68 7.26 7.95
C GLU A 103 -9.25 7.43 7.38
N TYR A 104 -8.48 6.34 7.26
CA TYR A 104 -7.17 6.37 6.61
C TYR A 104 -7.31 6.74 5.13
N PHE A 105 -8.35 6.30 4.42
CA PHE A 105 -8.51 6.57 2.99
C PHE A 105 -9.11 7.95 2.71
N GLN A 106 -9.74 8.58 3.70
CA GLN A 106 -10.27 9.93 3.55
C GLN A 106 -9.16 10.96 3.27
N MET A 107 -9.47 11.93 2.41
CA MET A 107 -8.59 13.07 2.18
C MET A 107 -8.83 14.09 3.28
N LYS A 108 -7.81 14.34 4.11
CA LYS A 108 -7.88 15.31 5.22
C LYS A 108 -7.01 16.52 4.94
N VAL A 109 -7.37 17.65 5.54
CA VAL A 109 -6.55 18.86 5.54
C VAL A 109 -5.77 18.90 6.85
N ASP A 110 -4.45 19.11 6.77
CA ASP A 110 -3.64 19.24 7.97
C ASP A 110 -3.85 20.60 8.67
N ALA A 111 -3.30 20.75 9.88
CA ALA A 111 -3.41 21.99 10.65
C ALA A 111 -2.77 23.21 9.97
N THR A 112 -1.99 23.00 8.90
CA THR A 112 -1.38 24.05 8.08
C THR A 112 -2.17 24.35 6.81
N GLY A 113 -3.34 23.73 6.63
CA GLY A 113 -4.20 23.92 5.47
C GLY A 113 -3.81 23.09 4.24
N LYS A 114 -2.85 22.16 4.34
CA LYS A 114 -2.44 21.32 3.20
C LYS A 114 -3.29 20.08 3.10
N THR A 115 -3.75 19.77 1.88
CA THR A 115 -4.48 18.55 1.59
C THR A 115 -3.57 17.33 1.63
N GLY A 116 -4.00 16.30 2.36
CA GLY A 116 -3.39 14.99 2.41
C GLY A 116 -3.55 14.23 1.09
N LEU A 117 -3.02 13.01 1.05
CA LEU A 117 -3.13 12.13 -0.12
C LEU A 117 -4.59 11.74 -0.37
N SER A 118 -4.98 11.76 -1.64
CA SER A 118 -6.30 11.34 -2.07
C SER A 118 -6.53 9.82 -1.87
N PRO A 119 -7.79 9.38 -1.67
CA PRO A 119 -8.14 7.95 -1.66
C PRO A 119 -7.63 7.22 -2.92
N LEU A 120 -7.68 7.90 -4.07
CA LEU A 120 -7.20 7.37 -5.35
C LEU A 120 -5.71 7.03 -5.31
N GLN A 121 -4.88 7.92 -4.76
CA GLN A 121 -3.44 7.70 -4.60
C GLN A 121 -3.16 6.55 -3.62
N LYS A 122 -3.81 6.55 -2.45
CA LYS A 122 -3.64 5.51 -1.42
C LYS A 122 -4.00 4.12 -1.96
N CYS A 123 -5.15 4.00 -2.62
CA CYS A 123 -5.58 2.74 -3.25
C CYS A 123 -4.65 2.32 -4.39
N THR A 124 -4.18 3.26 -5.22
CA THR A 124 -3.24 2.97 -6.31
C THR A 124 -1.96 2.37 -5.76
N ALA A 125 -1.43 2.93 -4.68
CA ALA A 125 -0.23 2.42 -4.06
C ALA A 125 -0.45 1.02 -3.48
N ALA A 126 -1.45 0.86 -2.62
CA ALA A 126 -1.77 -0.42 -1.98
C ALA A 126 -2.01 -1.54 -3.02
N ILE A 127 -2.84 -1.30 -4.03
CA ILE A 127 -3.14 -2.30 -5.07
C ILE A 127 -1.91 -2.64 -5.89
N ARG A 128 -1.01 -1.70 -6.17
CA ARG A 128 0.24 -2.00 -6.88
C ARG A 128 1.19 -2.83 -6.04
N ILE A 129 1.33 -2.54 -4.75
CA ILE A 129 2.11 -3.38 -3.83
C ILE A 129 1.56 -4.81 -3.85
N LEU A 130 0.24 -4.98 -3.72
CA LEU A 130 -0.40 -6.29 -3.75
C LEU A 130 -0.28 -7.01 -5.11
N ALA A 131 -0.40 -6.29 -6.22
CA ALA A 131 -0.39 -6.88 -7.56
C ALA A 131 1.00 -7.35 -8.03
N TYR A 132 2.07 -6.82 -7.44
CA TYR A 132 3.44 -7.06 -7.88
C TYR A 132 4.36 -7.60 -6.77
N GLY A 133 3.93 -7.60 -5.51
CA GLY A 133 4.79 -7.94 -4.37
C GLY A 133 6.01 -7.02 -4.23
N SER A 134 5.94 -5.80 -4.76
CA SER A 134 7.08 -4.89 -4.82
C SER A 134 7.24 -4.08 -3.53
N PRO A 135 8.48 -3.75 -3.12
CA PRO A 135 8.73 -2.87 -1.98
C PRO A 135 8.05 -1.51 -2.18
N SER A 136 7.53 -0.95 -1.10
CA SER A 136 6.84 0.36 -1.06
C SER A 136 7.61 1.47 -1.80
N ASP A 137 8.94 1.45 -1.72
CA ASP A 137 9.83 2.47 -2.30
C ASP A 137 9.71 2.59 -3.83
N SER A 138 9.36 1.50 -4.51
CA SER A 138 9.16 1.49 -5.98
C SER A 138 7.86 2.18 -6.41
N VAL A 139 6.92 2.35 -5.49
CA VAL A 139 5.60 2.96 -5.74
C VAL A 139 5.64 4.48 -5.54
N ASP A 140 6.64 4.97 -4.81
CA ASP A 140 6.84 6.39 -4.51
C ASP A 140 7.06 7.24 -5.78
N GLU A 141 7.82 6.76 -6.77
CA GLU A 141 8.12 7.58 -7.95
C GLU A 141 6.87 7.97 -8.76
N TYR A 142 5.87 7.07 -8.80
CA TYR A 142 4.66 7.27 -9.58
C TYR A 142 3.51 7.89 -8.78
N VAL A 143 3.36 7.51 -7.51
CA VAL A 143 2.24 7.98 -6.66
C VAL A 143 2.65 9.17 -5.77
N ARG A 144 3.96 9.44 -5.67
CA ARG A 144 4.60 10.51 -4.88
C ARG A 144 4.26 10.42 -3.38
N ILE A 145 4.40 9.21 -2.83
CA ILE A 145 4.04 8.85 -1.45
C ILE A 145 5.29 8.56 -0.60
N GLY A 146 5.38 9.23 0.56
CA GLY A 146 6.34 8.94 1.64
C GLY A 146 6.42 7.45 2.00
N GLU A 147 7.63 6.89 2.14
CA GLU A 147 7.86 5.52 2.66
C GLU A 147 7.06 5.28 3.96
N ASN A 148 7.06 6.25 4.88
CA ASN A 148 6.30 6.23 6.13
C ASN A 148 4.78 6.40 6.02
N THR A 149 4.22 6.49 4.82
CA THR A 149 2.77 6.58 4.60
C THR A 149 2.22 5.36 3.86
N ALA A 150 3.11 4.52 3.31
CA ALA A 150 2.77 3.33 2.53
C ALA A 150 2.75 2.03 3.36
N ILE A 151 3.13 2.10 4.65
CA ILE A 151 3.08 1.02 5.65
C ILE A 151 2.22 1.48 6.82
#